data_AF-A0A534RP92-F1
#
_entry.id   AF-A0A534RP92-F1
#
_cell.length_a   1.000
_cell.length_b   1.000
_cell.length_c   1.000
_cell.angle_alpha   90.00
_cell.angle_beta   90.00
_cell.angle_gamma   90.00
#
_symmetry.space_group_name_H-M   'P 1'
#
loop_
_entity.id
_entity.type
_entity.pdbx_description
1 polymer ?
#
loop_
_entity_poly.entity_id
_entity_poly.type
_entity_poly.pdbx_seq_one_letter_code
_entity_poly.pdbx_strand_id
1 'polypeptide(L)'
;LTLGAKAQPVRRVWIPKPDTTELRPLGIPVMADRARQALVKVVLEPEWEAHFEPNSYGFRPGRSCHDAIEAIFTAIGHKAKYVLEADIAQCFD
;
A
#
# COMPACT_ATOMS: atom_id res chain seq x y z
N LEU A 1 -6.25 -24.66 4.04
CA LEU A 1 -6.66 -23.65 3.02
C LEU A 1 -6.07 -24.07 1.69
N THR A 2 -6.90 -24.40 0.70
CA THR A 2 -6.44 -24.69 -0.67
C THR A 2 -6.44 -23.39 -1.49
N LEU A 3 -5.34 -23.13 -2.20
CA LEU A 3 -5.15 -21.92 -3.02
C LEU A 3 -5.83 -22.00 -4.40
N GLY A 4 -6.17 -23.20 -4.88
CA GLY A 4 -6.77 -23.43 -6.20
C GLY A 4 -8.28 -23.19 -6.30
N ALA A 5 -8.95 -22.71 -5.25
CA ALA A 5 -10.38 -22.47 -5.26
C ALA A 5 -10.73 -21.12 -5.90
N LYS A 6 -11.80 -21.07 -6.71
CA LYS A 6 -12.28 -19.82 -7.31
C LYS A 6 -12.71 -18.83 -6.23
N ALA A 7 -12.18 -17.60 -6.28
CA ALA A 7 -12.55 -16.51 -5.38
C ALA A 7 -14.01 -16.09 -5.57
N GLN A 8 -14.66 -15.67 -4.49
CA GLN A 8 -16.03 -15.16 -4.52
C GLN A 8 -16.05 -13.67 -4.89
N PRO A 9 -17.18 -13.16 -5.42
CA PRO A 9 -17.31 -11.74 -5.73
C PRO A 9 -17.05 -10.84 -4.51
N VAL A 10 -16.30 -9.77 -4.74
CA VAL A 10 -15.97 -8.77 -3.71
C VAL A 10 -17.17 -7.85 -3.48
N ARG A 11 -17.55 -7.63 -2.22
CA ARG A 11 -18.65 -6.74 -1.87
C ARG A 11 -18.18 -5.29 -1.88
N ARG A 12 -18.86 -4.42 -2.62
CA ARG A 12 -18.56 -2.98 -2.64
C ARG A 12 -19.21 -2.24 -1.47
N VAL A 13 -18.43 -1.40 -0.79
CA VAL A 13 -18.87 -0.53 0.31
C VAL A 13 -18.31 0.86 0.10
N TRP A 14 -19.16 1.88 0.17
CA TRP A 14 -18.73 3.27 0.06
C TRP A 14 -18.39 3.84 1.42
N ILE A 15 -17.20 4.43 1.55
CA ILE A 15 -16.76 5.12 2.76
C ILE A 15 -16.42 6.58 2.43
N PRO A 16 -16.71 7.54 3.32
CA PRO A 16 -16.31 8.92 3.10
C PRO A 16 -14.78 9.04 3.10
N LYS A 17 -14.24 9.80 2.14
CA LYS A 17 -12.83 10.22 2.23
C LYS A 17 -12.71 11.28 3.35
N PRO A 18 -11.62 11.27 4.14
CA PRO A 18 -11.35 12.33 5.09
C PRO A 18 -11.39 13.70 4.39
N ASP A 19 -11.96 14.69 5.06
CA ASP A 19 -11.94 16.11 4.67
C ASP A 19 -12.51 16.43 3.27
N THR A 20 -13.32 15.53 2.69
CA THR A 20 -13.95 15.73 1.37
C THR A 20 -15.36 15.15 1.31
N THR A 21 -16.17 15.60 0.34
CA THR A 21 -17.52 15.05 0.06
C THR A 21 -17.48 13.79 -0.80
N GLU A 22 -16.30 13.39 -1.27
CA GLU A 22 -16.10 12.25 -2.14
C GLU A 22 -16.17 10.93 -1.37
N LEU A 23 -16.73 9.91 -2.01
CA LEU A 23 -16.79 8.54 -1.47
C LEU A 23 -15.67 7.69 -2.10
N ARG A 24 -14.98 6.90 -1.27
CA ARG A 24 -14.04 5.86 -1.72
C ARG A 24 -14.74 4.50 -1.79
N PRO A 25 -14.65 3.78 -2.93
CA PRO A 25 -15.25 2.46 -3.09
C PRO A 25 -14.35 1.36 -2.49
N LEU A 26 -14.64 0.88 -1.28
CA LEU A 26 -13.93 -0.25 -0.66
C LEU A 26 -14.46 -1.60 -1.17
N GLY A 27 -13.55 -2.48 -1.60
CA GLY A 27 -13.85 -3.88 -1.92
C GLY A 27 -13.60 -4.78 -0.71
N ILE A 28 -14.64 -5.42 -0.17
CA ILE A 28 -14.52 -6.34 0.98
C ILE A 28 -14.72 -7.79 0.51
N PRO A 29 -13.67 -8.63 0.50
CA PRO A 29 -13.78 -10.05 0.20
C PRO A 29 -14.39 -10.84 1.35
N VAL A 30 -14.88 -12.05 1.07
CA VAL A 30 -15.33 -12.98 2.10
C VAL A 30 -14.17 -13.43 3.00
N MET A 31 -14.47 -13.89 4.23
CA MET A 31 -13.44 -14.29 5.20
C MET A 31 -12.47 -15.33 4.66
N ALA A 32 -12.98 -16.32 3.92
CA ALA A 32 -12.16 -17.37 3.32
C ALA A 32 -11.14 -16.81 2.31
N ASP A 33 -11.54 -15.83 1.50
CA ASP A 33 -10.65 -15.21 0.51
C ASP A 33 -9.64 -14.28 1.15
N ARG A 34 -10.02 -13.55 2.21
CA ARG A 34 -9.06 -12.78 3.02
C ARG A 34 -7.98 -13.67 3.64
N ALA A 35 -8.36 -14.84 4.15
CA ALA A 35 -7.40 -15.81 4.68
C ALA A 35 -6.46 -16.38 3.59
N ARG A 36 -6.98 -16.64 2.39
CA ARG A 36 -6.15 -17.05 1.24
C ARG A 36 -5.20 -15.95 0.78
N GLN A 37 -5.69 -14.71 0.67
CA GLN A 37 -4.86 -13.55 0.32
C GLN A 37 -3.74 -13.33 1.34
N ALA A 38 -4.03 -13.47 2.65
CA ALA A 38 -3.03 -13.38 3.70
C ALA A 38 -1.95 -14.47 3.56
N LEU A 39 -2.34 -15.71 3.23
CA LEU A 39 -1.38 -16.80 2.98
C LEU A 39 -0.47 -16.47 1.79
N VAL A 40 -1.03 -15.98 0.69
CA VAL A 40 -0.27 -15.56 -0.50
C VAL A 40 0.68 -14.42 -0.15
N LYS A 41 0.21 -13.42 0.61
CA LYS A 41 1.03 -12.29 1.06
C LYS A 41 2.27 -12.77 1.80
N VAL A 42 2.13 -13.64 2.80
CA VAL A 42 3.26 -14.13 3.61
C VAL A 42 4.33 -14.83 2.77
N VAL A 43 3.93 -15.51 1.69
CA VAL A 43 4.87 -16.19 0.79
C VAL A 43 5.59 -15.21 -0.14
N LEU A 44 4.86 -14.22 -0.68
CA LEU A 44 5.42 -13.26 -1.63
C LEU A 44 6.23 -12.14 -0.95
N GLU A 45 5.84 -11.73 0.25
CA GLU A 45 6.47 -10.64 1.00
C GLU A 45 8.01 -10.74 1.10
N PRO A 46 8.63 -11.88 1.46
CA PRO A 46 10.09 -11.98 1.53
C PRO A 46 10.79 -11.88 0.17
N GLU A 47 10.17 -12.39 -0.89
CA GLU A 47 10.72 -12.31 -2.25
C GLU A 47 10.74 -10.86 -2.73
N TRP A 48 9.61 -10.16 -2.58
CA TRP A 48 9.51 -8.76 -3.00
C TRP A 48 10.35 -7.82 -2.12
N GLU A 49 10.47 -8.10 -0.82
CA GLU A 49 11.35 -7.33 0.07
C GLU A 49 12.83 -7.38 -0.36
N ALA A 50 13.29 -8.48 -0.96
CA ALA A 50 14.63 -8.58 -1.53
C ALA A 50 14.84 -7.71 -2.79
N HIS A 51 13.76 -7.33 -3.47
CA HIS A 51 13.79 -6.55 -4.72
C HIS A 51 13.38 -5.08 -4.54
N PHE A 52 12.74 -4.72 -3.43
CA PHE A 52 12.27 -3.35 -3.21
C PHE A 52 13.42 -2.32 -3.17
N GLU A 53 13.14 -1.14 -3.73
CA GLU A 53 14.09 -0.04 -3.75
C GLU A 53 14.29 0.56 -2.33
N PRO A 54 15.51 1.00 -1.96
CA PRO A 54 15.81 1.46 -0.60
C PRO A 54 15.03 2.71 -0.14
N ASN A 55 14.64 3.59 -1.05
CA ASN A 55 13.85 4.81 -0.82
C ASN A 55 12.33 4.58 -0.95
N SER A 56 11.88 3.33 -1.02
CA SER A 56 10.45 2.98 -0.94
C SER A 56 10.08 2.64 0.50
N TYR A 57 9.13 3.37 1.08
CA TYR A 57 8.78 3.24 2.50
C TYR A 57 7.36 2.71 2.76
N GLY A 58 6.46 2.81 1.78
CA GLY A 58 5.05 2.46 1.95
C GLY A 58 4.79 0.95 2.00
N PHE A 59 3.90 0.51 2.89
CA PHE A 59 3.38 -0.86 2.98
C PHE A 59 4.43 -1.98 3.16
N ARG A 60 5.63 -1.65 3.65
CA ARG A 60 6.72 -2.59 3.87
C ARG A 60 6.91 -2.95 5.35
N PRO A 61 7.28 -4.20 5.68
CA PRO A 61 7.60 -4.58 7.05
C PRO A 61 8.86 -3.87 7.53
N GLY A 62 8.83 -3.35 8.77
CA GLY A 62 9.99 -2.68 9.38
C GLY A 62 10.32 -1.30 8.81
N ARG A 63 9.47 -0.72 7.95
CA ARG A 63 9.58 0.65 7.45
C ARG A 63 8.41 1.51 7.94
N SER A 64 8.67 2.79 8.15
CA SER A 64 7.65 3.73 8.64
C SER A 64 7.65 5.07 7.89
N CYS A 65 6.61 5.88 8.09
CA CYS A 65 6.57 7.25 7.57
C CYS A 65 7.71 8.12 8.13
N HIS A 66 8.23 7.83 9.32
CA HIS A 66 9.32 8.59 9.91
C HIS A 66 10.64 8.37 9.16
N ASP A 67 10.88 7.15 8.67
CA ASP A 67 12.05 6.82 7.87
C ASP A 67 12.07 7.64 6.56
N ALA A 68 10.89 7.81 5.94
CA ALA A 68 10.75 8.65 4.75
C ALA A 68 11.04 10.12 5.04
N ILE A 69 10.57 10.64 6.18
CA ILE A 69 10.84 12.01 6.63
C ILE A 69 12.34 12.21 6.88
N GLU A 70 13.01 11.27 7.56
CA GLU A 70 14.45 11.32 7.82
C GLU A 70 15.26 11.31 6.52
N ALA A 71 14.87 10.47 5.56
CA ALA A 71 15.51 10.41 4.25
C ALA A 71 15.36 11.74 3.49
N ILE A 72 14.17 12.33 3.49
CA ILE A 72 13.93 13.65 2.90
C ILE A 72 14.78 14.71 3.59
N PHE A 73 14.77 14.75 4.92
CA PHE A 73 15.53 15.71 5.72
C PHE A 73 17.03 15.66 5.40
N THR A 74 17.60 14.46 5.38
CA THR A 74 19.01 14.23 5.05
C THR A 74 19.30 14.63 3.60
N ALA A 75 18.40 14.33 2.67
CA ALA A 75 18.57 14.66 1.26
C ALA A 75 18.56 16.17 1.01
N ILE A 76 17.71 16.95 1.68
CA ILE A 76 17.57 18.40 1.44
C ILE A 76 18.48 19.28 2.33
N GLY A 77 19.07 18.73 3.39
CA GLY A 77 19.79 19.51 4.41
C GLY A 77 21.07 20.23 3.95
N HIS A 78 21.64 19.87 2.79
CA HIS A 78 22.93 20.42 2.35
C HIS A 78 22.82 21.68 1.47
N LYS A 79 21.78 21.79 0.64
CA LYS A 79 21.57 22.89 -0.32
C LYS A 79 20.08 23.06 -0.60
N ALA A 80 19.66 24.25 -1.00
CA ALA A 80 18.30 24.48 -1.48
C ALA A 80 17.98 23.58 -2.69
N LYS A 81 16.83 22.95 -2.67
CA LYS A 81 16.33 22.05 -3.73
C LYS A 81 14.90 22.40 -4.09
N TYR A 82 14.52 22.07 -5.31
CA TYR A 82 13.11 22.04 -5.71
C TYR A 82 12.56 20.63 -5.49
N VAL A 83 11.31 20.54 -5.04
CA VAL A 83 10.59 19.28 -4.81
C VAL A 83 9.42 19.23 -5.79
N LEU A 84 9.29 18.11 -6.49
CA LEU A 84 8.12 17.81 -7.30
C LEU A 84 7.17 16.95 -6.47
N GLU A 85 6.01 17.50 -6.14
CA GLU A 85 4.91 16.75 -5.54
C GLU A 85 4.13 16.06 -6.66
N ALA A 86 4.03 14.74 -6.60
CA ALA A 86 3.33 13.92 -7.58
C ALA A 86 2.51 12.85 -6.88
N ASP A 87 1.30 12.61 -7.38
CA ASP A 87 0.40 11.55 -6.94
C ASP A 87 -0.19 10.84 -8.15
N ILE A 88 -0.54 9.56 -7.99
CA ILE A 88 -1.13 8.73 -9.04
C ILE A 88 -2.65 8.76 -8.89
N ALA A 89 -3.31 9.41 -9.85
CA ALA A 89 -4.78 9.43 -9.90
C ALA A 89 -5.33 8.00 -9.96
N GLN A 90 -6.28 7.68 -9.08
CA GLN A 90 -6.99 6.38 -9.09
C GLN A 90 -6.07 5.16 -8.95
N CYS A 91 -5.01 5.25 -8.13
CA CYS A 91 -3.99 4.19 -7.96
C CYS A 91 -4.54 2.77 -7.67
N PHE A 92 -5.70 2.64 -7.01
CA PHE A 92 -6.32 1.36 -6.64
C PHE A 92 -7.74 1.16 -7.20
N ASP A 93 -8.28 2.16 -7.91
CA ASP A 93 -9.67 2.11 -8.42
C ASP A 93 -9.81 1.15 -9.62
#